data_AF-A0A814GHN2-F1
#
_entry.id   AF-A0A814GHN2-F1
#
_cell.length_a   1.000
_cell.length_b   1.000
_cell.length_c   1.000
_cell.angle_alpha   90.00
_cell.angle_beta   90.00
_cell.angle_gamma   90.00
#
_symmetry.space_group_name_H-M   'P 1'
#
loop_
_entity.id
_entity.type
_entity.pdbx_description
1 polymer ?
#
loop_
_entity_poly.entity_id
_entity_poly.type
_entity_poly.pdbx_seq_one_letter_code
_entity_poly.pdbx_strand_id
1 'polypeptide(L)'
;MEGSKSMIRTDSLSTDRLNGEADVDLVLCPICQNILSKPIACKTCENSFCSKCIRLWLIKKPNMCPYNCRFEARKCPAILVTLLSKLKLDCRHKSQGCAAAIPYEALEQHELQQCDYRIRQCPGCKQEMLKKDLDLHEQEGCELVELTCLKCDTIYNQRQQHTELQCLKKQIVMVKEKLEASDRTSNTMEYNYKNMEEKYIREQKNDDYARRRQLKGQPDYCTYI
;
A
#
# COMPACT_ATOMS: atom_id res chain seq x y z
N MET A 1 -3.81 -21.59 -38.39
CA MET A 1 -4.24 -22.38 -37.22
C MET A 1 -3.46 -21.85 -36.02
N GLU A 2 -3.92 -20.76 -35.42
CA GLU A 2 -3.26 -20.19 -34.25
C GLU A 2 -4.09 -20.53 -33.02
N GLY A 3 -3.43 -21.27 -32.12
CA GLY A 3 -4.02 -21.88 -30.96
C GLY A 3 -4.67 -20.85 -30.05
N SER A 4 -5.97 -21.06 -29.81
CA SER A 4 -6.71 -20.42 -28.73
C SER A 4 -6.03 -20.79 -27.42
N LYS A 5 -5.19 -19.88 -26.89
CA LYS A 5 -4.76 -19.94 -25.49
C LYS A 5 -6.00 -19.84 -24.63
N SER A 6 -6.51 -21.00 -24.22
CA SER A 6 -7.51 -21.14 -23.17
C SER A 6 -6.97 -20.39 -21.95
N MET A 7 -7.55 -19.23 -21.66
CA MET A 7 -7.37 -18.56 -20.38
C MET A 7 -7.93 -19.50 -19.31
N ILE A 8 -7.05 -20.31 -18.71
CA ILE A 8 -7.36 -21.05 -17.50
C ILE A 8 -7.80 -19.99 -16.48
N ARG A 9 -9.09 -19.98 -16.14
CA ARG A 9 -9.65 -19.10 -15.11
C ARG A 9 -8.99 -19.48 -13.79
N THR A 10 -7.94 -18.75 -13.41
CA THR A 10 -7.08 -18.98 -12.24
C THR A 10 -7.80 -18.96 -10.88
N ASP A 11 -9.11 -18.71 -10.88
CA ASP A 11 -9.92 -18.50 -9.67
C ASP A 11 -11.08 -19.50 -9.56
N SER A 12 -11.22 -20.42 -10.53
CA SER A 12 -12.21 -21.51 -10.45
C SER A 12 -11.67 -22.63 -9.56
N LEU A 13 -12.49 -23.09 -8.61
CA LEU A 13 -12.17 -24.26 -7.77
C LEU A 13 -12.54 -25.53 -8.52
N SER A 14 -11.62 -26.02 -9.34
CA SER A 14 -11.86 -27.18 -10.19
C SER A 14 -12.09 -28.46 -9.38
N THR A 15 -12.92 -29.37 -9.92
CA THR A 15 -13.33 -30.62 -9.24
C THR A 15 -12.21 -31.65 -9.14
N ASP A 16 -11.18 -31.59 -10.00
CA ASP A 16 -9.97 -32.41 -9.93
C ASP A 16 -9.13 -32.15 -8.67
N ARG A 17 -9.40 -31.03 -7.99
CA ARG A 17 -8.75 -30.67 -6.73
C ARG A 17 -9.44 -31.28 -5.51
N LEU A 18 -10.56 -31.96 -5.68
CA LEU A 18 -11.30 -32.55 -4.56
C LEU A 18 -10.52 -33.73 -3.98
N ASN A 19 -10.31 -33.70 -2.67
CA ASN A 19 -9.65 -34.78 -1.95
C ASN A 19 -10.70 -35.61 -1.21
N GLY A 20 -11.05 -36.77 -1.78
CA GLY A 20 -12.03 -37.73 -1.23
C GLY A 20 -13.31 -37.84 -2.07
N GLU A 21 -14.25 -38.68 -1.61
CA GLU A 21 -15.58 -38.85 -2.21
C GLU A 21 -16.55 -37.86 -1.55
N ALA A 22 -17.05 -36.89 -2.31
CA ALA A 22 -18.15 -36.03 -1.89
C ALA A 22 -19.20 -35.97 -2.98
N ASP A 23 -20.45 -35.79 -2.58
CA ASP A 23 -21.56 -35.48 -3.48
C ASP A 23 -21.38 -34.04 -4.00
N VAL A 24 -20.56 -33.92 -5.05
CA VAL A 24 -20.09 -32.63 -5.57
C VAL A 24 -21.13 -31.90 -6.39
N ASP A 25 -22.15 -32.59 -6.90
CA ASP A 25 -23.11 -32.01 -7.84
C ASP A 25 -23.92 -30.87 -7.22
N LEU A 26 -24.20 -30.94 -5.92
CA LEU A 26 -24.91 -29.90 -5.16
C LEU A 26 -24.07 -28.63 -4.92
N VAL A 27 -22.75 -28.73 -5.03
CA VAL A 27 -21.81 -27.61 -4.76
C VAL A 27 -21.17 -27.05 -6.01
N LEU A 28 -21.61 -27.46 -7.21
CA LEU A 28 -21.13 -26.92 -8.48
C LEU A 28 -21.85 -25.62 -8.85
N CYS A 29 -21.11 -24.69 -9.43
CA CYS A 29 -21.66 -23.49 -10.03
C CYS A 29 -22.26 -23.80 -11.41
N PRO A 30 -23.53 -23.47 -11.68
CA PRO A 30 -24.15 -23.69 -12.99
C PRO A 30 -23.49 -22.96 -14.17
N ILE A 31 -22.71 -21.89 -13.90
CA ILE A 31 -22.07 -21.06 -14.92
C ILE A 31 -20.70 -21.61 -15.32
N CYS A 32 -19.89 -22.04 -14.36
CA CYS A 32 -18.52 -22.50 -14.63
C CYS A 32 -18.31 -24.00 -14.43
N GLN A 33 -19.34 -24.73 -13.97
CA GLN A 33 -19.30 -26.18 -13.71
C GLN A 33 -18.17 -26.63 -12.77
N ASN A 34 -17.69 -25.71 -11.94
CA ASN A 34 -16.65 -25.93 -10.94
C ASN A 34 -17.26 -25.70 -9.55
N ILE A 35 -16.54 -26.08 -8.49
CA ILE A 35 -16.98 -25.90 -7.11
C ILE A 35 -17.23 -24.41 -6.85
N LEU A 36 -18.34 -24.12 -6.18
CA LEU A 36 -18.73 -22.75 -5.83
C LEU A 36 -17.59 -22.05 -5.08
N SER A 37 -17.15 -20.90 -5.59
CA SER A 37 -16.16 -20.03 -4.93
C SER A 37 -16.84 -18.72 -4.50
N LYS A 38 -16.87 -18.47 -3.18
CA LYS A 38 -17.58 -17.35 -2.55
C LYS A 38 -19.03 -17.24 -3.08
N PRO A 39 -19.88 -18.25 -2.83
CA PRO A 39 -21.18 -18.35 -3.48
C PRO A 39 -22.12 -17.20 -3.13
N ILE A 40 -22.87 -16.74 -4.13
CA ILE A 40 -23.99 -15.81 -4.00
C ILE A 40 -25.23 -16.48 -4.57
N ALA A 41 -26.33 -16.45 -3.82
CA ALA A 41 -27.60 -17.01 -4.25
C ALA A 41 -28.49 -15.94 -4.89
N CYS A 42 -29.30 -16.34 -5.86
CA CYS A 42 -30.42 -15.54 -6.32
C CYS A 42 -31.57 -15.67 -5.32
N LYS A 43 -32.12 -14.55 -4.84
CA LYS A 43 -33.26 -14.56 -3.91
C LYS A 43 -34.52 -15.20 -4.50
N THR A 44 -34.71 -15.11 -5.82
CA THR A 44 -35.93 -15.56 -6.50
C THR A 44 -35.95 -17.05 -6.78
N CYS A 45 -34.86 -17.61 -7.32
CA CYS A 45 -34.78 -19.03 -7.70
C CYS A 45 -33.87 -19.86 -6.81
N GLU A 46 -33.29 -19.27 -5.76
CA GLU A 46 -32.40 -19.89 -4.76
C GLU A 46 -31.12 -20.56 -5.29
N ASN A 47 -30.91 -20.56 -6.60
CA ASN A 47 -29.71 -21.08 -7.23
C ASN A 47 -28.48 -20.25 -6.83
N SER A 48 -27.39 -20.96 -6.55
CA SER A 48 -26.12 -20.37 -6.09
C SER A 48 -25.08 -20.37 -7.21
N PHE A 49 -24.28 -19.31 -7.25
CA PHE A 49 -23.25 -19.10 -8.26
C PHE A 49 -21.97 -18.59 -7.61
N CYS A 50 -20.80 -18.85 -8.21
CA CYS A 50 -19.57 -18.18 -7.78
C CYS A 50 -19.75 -16.66 -7.90
N SER A 51 -19.25 -15.89 -6.93
CA SER A 51 -19.36 -14.43 -6.93
C SER A 51 -18.88 -13.80 -8.25
N LYS A 52 -17.73 -14.25 -8.75
CA LYS A 52 -17.17 -13.77 -10.02
C LYS A 52 -18.04 -14.16 -11.22
N CYS A 53 -18.57 -15.39 -11.24
CA CYS A 53 -19.39 -15.89 -12.35
C CYS A 53 -20.68 -15.09 -12.50
N ILE A 54 -21.41 -14.87 -11.41
CA ILE A 54 -22.66 -14.10 -11.48
C ILE A 54 -22.41 -12.63 -11.79
N ARG A 55 -21.34 -12.02 -11.25
CA ARG A 55 -20.94 -10.64 -11.60
C ARG A 55 -20.68 -10.48 -13.10
N LEU A 56 -19.88 -11.38 -13.69
CA LEU A 56 -19.58 -11.36 -15.12
C LEU A 56 -20.84 -11.60 -15.98
N TRP A 57 -21.76 -12.43 -15.51
CA TRP A 57 -23.04 -12.65 -16.18
C TRP A 57 -23.89 -11.37 -16.20
N LEU A 58 -24.02 -10.70 -15.06
CA LEU A 58 -24.85 -9.49 -14.91
C LEU A 58 -24.33 -8.29 -15.71
N ILE A 59 -23.04 -8.25 -16.04
CA ILE A 59 -22.49 -7.26 -16.99
C ILE A 59 -23.13 -7.43 -18.38
N LYS A 60 -23.37 -8.67 -18.81
CA LYS A 60 -23.95 -8.99 -20.12
C LYS A 60 -25.48 -8.96 -20.12
N LYS A 61 -26.10 -9.38 -19.01
CA LYS A 61 -27.56 -9.40 -18.82
C LYS A 61 -27.92 -8.75 -17.49
N PRO A 62 -28.04 -7.41 -17.46
CA PRO A 62 -28.34 -6.68 -16.23
C PRO A 62 -29.63 -7.18 -15.57
N ASN A 63 -29.62 -7.28 -14.24
CA ASN A 63 -30.77 -7.69 -13.40
C ASN A 63 -31.38 -9.06 -13.71
N MET A 64 -30.75 -9.91 -14.53
CA MET A 64 -31.27 -11.23 -14.88
C MET A 64 -30.29 -12.33 -14.49
N CYS A 65 -30.76 -13.30 -13.70
CA CYS A 65 -29.94 -14.47 -13.37
C CYS A 65 -29.87 -15.45 -14.56
N PRO A 66 -28.96 -16.45 -14.54
CA PRO A 66 -28.86 -17.47 -15.59
C PRO A 66 -30.15 -18.28 -15.84
N TYR A 67 -31.06 -18.32 -14.85
CA TYR A 67 -32.37 -18.98 -14.94
C TYR A 67 -33.50 -18.00 -15.28
N ASN A 68 -33.18 -16.83 -15.86
CA ASN A 68 -34.13 -15.80 -16.32
C ASN A 68 -35.02 -15.16 -15.23
N CYS A 69 -34.65 -15.26 -13.96
CA CYS A 69 -35.32 -14.53 -12.88
C CYS A 69 -34.72 -13.13 -12.70
N ARG A 70 -35.48 -12.20 -12.12
CA ARG A 70 -34.92 -10.94 -11.61
C ARG A 70 -33.89 -11.27 -10.53
N PHE A 71 -32.64 -10.89 -10.76
CA PHE A 71 -31.55 -11.18 -9.85
C PHE A 71 -31.52 -10.18 -8.68
N GLU A 72 -31.82 -10.67 -7.50
CA GLU A 72 -31.50 -10.02 -6.23
C GLU A 72 -30.52 -10.91 -5.47
N ALA A 73 -29.40 -10.33 -5.03
CA ALA A 73 -28.37 -11.07 -4.31
C ALA A 73 -28.85 -11.45 -2.90
N ARG A 74 -28.67 -12.71 -2.53
CA ARG A 74 -28.88 -13.24 -1.19
C ARG A 74 -27.64 -14.00 -0.74
N LYS A 75 -27.46 -14.11 0.59
CA LYS A 75 -26.50 -15.04 1.18
C LYS A 75 -26.79 -16.46 0.69
N CYS A 76 -25.72 -17.23 0.48
CA CYS A 76 -25.80 -18.64 0.13
C CYS A 76 -26.61 -19.41 1.19
N PRO A 77 -27.51 -20.34 0.81
CA PRO A 77 -28.19 -21.23 1.74
C PRO A 77 -27.22 -21.93 2.70
N ALA A 78 -27.59 -21.99 3.99
CA ALA A 78 -26.73 -22.55 5.04
C ALA A 78 -26.34 -24.01 4.78
N ILE A 79 -27.22 -24.78 4.15
CA ILE A 79 -26.94 -26.17 3.76
C ILE A 79 -25.76 -26.25 2.78
N LEU A 80 -25.71 -25.37 1.76
CA LEU A 80 -24.61 -25.33 0.80
C LEU A 80 -23.30 -24.89 1.46
N VAL A 81 -23.35 -23.91 2.35
CA VAL A 81 -22.16 -23.50 3.13
C VAL A 81 -21.64 -24.65 3.98
N THR A 82 -22.54 -25.42 4.61
CA THR A 82 -22.18 -26.59 5.42
C THR A 82 -21.61 -27.73 4.58
N LEU A 83 -22.10 -27.91 3.35
CA LEU A 83 -21.53 -28.89 2.42
C LEU A 83 -20.14 -28.47 1.95
N LEU A 84 -19.98 -27.19 1.58
CA LEU A 84 -18.69 -26.63 1.17
C LEU A 84 -17.64 -26.74 2.29
N SER A 85 -18.00 -26.47 3.55
CA SER A 85 -17.06 -26.52 4.67
C SER A 85 -16.52 -27.91 4.98
N LYS A 86 -17.22 -28.97 4.55
CA LYS A 86 -16.77 -30.37 4.67
C LYS A 86 -15.75 -30.76 3.60
N LEU A 87 -15.62 -29.98 2.52
CA LEU A 87 -14.70 -30.28 1.43
C LEU A 87 -13.25 -30.01 1.85
N LYS A 88 -12.38 -30.92 1.44
CA LYS A 88 -10.93 -30.74 1.42
C LYS A 88 -10.48 -30.64 -0.02
N LEU A 89 -9.68 -29.62 -0.30
CA LEU A 89 -9.21 -29.28 -1.63
C LEU A 89 -7.69 -29.28 -1.64
N ASP A 90 -7.12 -29.89 -2.65
CA ASP A 90 -5.70 -29.80 -2.93
C ASP A 90 -5.34 -28.37 -3.35
N CYS A 91 -4.19 -27.89 -2.86
CA CYS A 91 -3.66 -26.57 -3.22
C CYS A 91 -3.47 -26.43 -4.73
N ARG A 92 -3.78 -25.27 -5.30
CA ARG A 92 -3.49 -24.98 -6.72
C ARG A 92 -2.01 -25.07 -7.08
N HIS A 93 -1.12 -24.97 -6.09
CA HIS A 93 0.33 -25.10 -6.26
C HIS A 93 0.82 -26.55 -6.08
N LYS A 94 -0.07 -27.55 -6.19
CA LYS A 94 0.30 -28.98 -6.14
C LYS A 94 1.35 -29.34 -7.17
N SER A 95 1.28 -28.75 -8.38
CA SER A 95 2.32 -28.91 -9.41
C SER A 95 3.69 -28.38 -9.00
N GLN A 96 3.74 -27.39 -8.11
CA GLN A 96 4.98 -26.83 -7.58
C GLN A 96 5.50 -27.56 -6.35
N GLY A 97 4.77 -28.57 -5.86
CA GLY A 97 5.16 -29.39 -4.71
C GLY A 97 4.31 -29.20 -3.46
N CYS A 98 3.24 -28.39 -3.49
CA CYS A 98 2.34 -28.27 -2.35
C CYS A 98 1.39 -29.48 -2.25
N ALA A 99 1.73 -30.45 -1.40
CA ALA A 99 0.90 -31.64 -1.15
C ALA A 99 -0.21 -31.42 -0.09
N ALA A 100 -0.49 -30.17 0.29
CA ALA A 100 -1.45 -29.87 1.35
C ALA A 100 -2.91 -30.05 0.87
N ALA A 101 -3.67 -30.85 1.62
CA ALA A 101 -5.12 -30.95 1.50
C ALA A 101 -5.77 -29.97 2.49
N ILE A 102 -6.41 -28.92 1.98
CA ILE A 102 -6.82 -27.74 2.74
C ILE A 102 -8.35 -27.68 2.81
N PRO A 103 -8.95 -27.41 3.98
CA PRO A 103 -10.39 -27.16 4.09
C PRO A 103 -10.83 -25.99 3.22
N TYR A 104 -12.03 -26.05 2.64
CA TYR A 104 -12.57 -25.02 1.77
C TYR A 104 -12.43 -23.59 2.33
N GLU A 105 -12.78 -23.38 3.61
CA GLU A 105 -12.73 -22.08 4.28
C GLU A 105 -11.31 -21.51 4.39
N ALA A 106 -10.30 -22.37 4.58
CA ALA A 106 -8.91 -21.97 4.73
C ALA A 106 -8.15 -21.89 3.40
N LEU A 107 -8.78 -22.30 2.29
CA LEU A 107 -8.11 -22.46 1.00
C LEU A 107 -7.56 -21.13 0.46
N GLU A 108 -8.38 -20.08 0.49
CA GLU A 108 -7.94 -18.76 0.01
C GLU A 108 -6.79 -18.20 0.85
N GLN A 109 -6.87 -18.35 2.17
CA GLN A 109 -5.81 -17.91 3.07
C GLN A 109 -4.51 -18.67 2.82
N HIS A 110 -4.61 -19.99 2.62
CA HIS A 110 -3.45 -20.80 2.26
C HIS A 110 -2.84 -20.32 0.95
N GLU A 111 -3.61 -20.30 -0.14
CA GLU A 111 -3.09 -20.01 -1.48
C GLU A 111 -2.55 -18.59 -1.64
N LEU A 112 -3.11 -17.62 -0.91
CA LEU A 112 -2.69 -16.22 -1.00
C LEU A 112 -1.63 -15.84 0.04
N GLN A 113 -1.62 -16.42 1.24
CA GLN A 113 -0.76 -15.88 2.32
C GLN A 113 0.23 -16.91 2.86
N GLN A 114 -0.17 -18.18 2.96
CA GLN A 114 0.60 -19.18 3.71
C GLN A 114 1.33 -20.19 2.82
N CYS A 115 0.95 -20.35 1.55
CA CYS A 115 1.54 -21.36 0.69
C CYS A 115 3.00 -21.05 0.35
N ASP A 116 3.90 -21.88 0.85
CA ASP A 116 5.34 -21.79 0.61
C ASP A 116 5.73 -22.02 -0.86
N TYR A 117 4.88 -22.72 -1.60
CA TYR A 117 5.07 -23.03 -3.02
C TYR A 117 4.43 -22.00 -3.95
N ARG A 118 3.92 -20.89 -3.40
CA ARG A 118 3.45 -19.76 -4.19
C ARG A 118 4.66 -19.06 -4.80
N ILE A 119 4.64 -18.83 -6.12
CA ILE A 119 5.67 -18.03 -6.78
C ILE A 119 5.48 -16.55 -6.41
N ARG A 120 6.56 -15.92 -5.97
CA ARG A 120 6.65 -14.47 -5.75
C ARG A 120 7.87 -13.93 -6.46
N GLN A 121 7.79 -12.66 -6.82
CA GLN A 121 8.91 -11.92 -7.39
C GLN A 121 9.66 -11.18 -6.28
N CYS A 122 10.98 -11.33 -6.25
CA CYS A 122 11.83 -10.55 -5.35
C CYS A 122 11.79 -9.06 -5.74
N PRO A 123 11.60 -8.12 -4.78
CA PRO A 123 11.54 -6.69 -5.07
C PRO A 123 12.87 -6.12 -5.58
N GLY A 124 14.01 -6.72 -5.20
CA GLY A 124 15.34 -6.29 -5.63
C GLY A 124 15.73 -6.88 -6.99
N CYS A 125 15.97 -8.19 -7.04
CA CYS A 125 16.51 -8.85 -8.24
C CYS A 125 15.46 -9.18 -9.32
N LYS A 126 14.16 -8.99 -9.03
CA LYS A 126 13.03 -9.29 -9.93
C LYS A 126 12.93 -10.75 -10.37
N GLN A 127 13.69 -11.66 -9.75
CA GLN A 127 13.58 -13.08 -10.01
C GLN A 127 12.32 -13.66 -9.38
N GLU A 128 11.66 -14.54 -10.12
CA GLU A 128 10.53 -15.32 -9.64
C GLU A 128 11.04 -16.57 -8.93
N MET A 129 10.59 -16.78 -7.69
CA MET A 129 10.99 -17.90 -6.85
C MET A 129 9.84 -18.32 -5.94
N LEU A 130 9.91 -19.53 -5.37
CA LEU A 130 8.90 -19.96 -4.40
C LEU A 130 9.01 -19.10 -3.15
N LYS A 131 7.89 -18.90 -2.43
CA LYS A 131 7.88 -18.11 -1.20
C LYS A 131 8.94 -18.60 -0.20
N LYS A 132 9.06 -19.92 0.03
CA LYS A 132 10.12 -20.47 0.90
C LYS A 132 11.53 -20.08 0.46
N ASP A 133 11.78 -20.03 -0.85
CA ASP A 133 13.09 -19.70 -1.42
C ASP A 133 13.31 -18.19 -1.38
N LEU A 134 12.24 -17.40 -1.49
CA LEU A 134 12.27 -15.94 -1.29
C LEU A 134 12.59 -15.58 0.15
N ASP A 135 11.95 -16.25 1.11
CA ASP A 135 12.20 -16.01 2.53
C ASP A 135 13.67 -16.35 2.87
N LEU A 136 14.22 -17.42 2.30
CA LEU A 136 15.66 -17.74 2.41
C LEU A 136 16.54 -16.70 1.69
N HIS A 137 16.16 -16.27 0.48
CA HIS A 137 16.88 -15.25 -0.29
C HIS A 137 16.93 -13.89 0.42
N GLU A 138 15.85 -13.53 1.12
CA GLU A 138 15.81 -12.32 1.96
C GLU A 138 16.70 -12.46 3.20
N GLN A 139 16.80 -13.65 3.79
CA GLN A 139 17.67 -13.93 4.95
C GLN A 139 19.16 -13.99 4.58
N GLU A 140 19.50 -14.66 3.49
CA GLU A 140 20.89 -14.76 2.99
C GLU A 140 21.39 -13.43 2.39
N GLY A 141 20.46 -12.55 2.03
CA GLY A 141 20.74 -11.23 1.52
C GLY A 141 20.69 -11.17 0.00
N CYS A 142 19.60 -10.62 -0.52
CA CYS A 142 19.54 -10.27 -1.93
C CYS A 142 20.54 -9.17 -2.24
N GLU A 143 21.48 -9.46 -3.14
CA GLU A 143 22.50 -8.51 -3.57
C GLU A 143 21.95 -7.19 -4.16
N LEU A 144 20.73 -7.26 -4.69
CA LEU A 144 20.07 -6.20 -5.46
C LEU A 144 18.91 -5.54 -4.71
N VAL A 145 18.58 -5.98 -3.48
CA VAL A 145 17.59 -5.28 -2.66
C VAL A 145 18.15 -3.94 -2.24
N GLU A 146 17.36 -2.90 -2.46
CA GLU A 146 17.64 -1.55 -2.00
C GLU A 146 17.35 -1.44 -0.50
N LEU A 147 18.38 -1.08 0.25
CA LEU A 147 18.38 -0.83 1.68
C LEU A 147 18.57 0.66 1.92
N THR A 148 17.89 1.19 2.94
CA THR A 148 18.07 2.58 3.36
C THR A 148 18.97 2.63 4.59
N CYS A 149 20.06 3.39 4.51
CA CYS A 149 20.93 3.61 5.65
C CYS A 149 20.25 4.51 6.69
N LEU A 150 19.98 3.98 7.88
CA LEU A 150 19.32 4.72 8.98
C LEU A 150 20.12 5.92 9.52
N LYS A 151 21.40 6.03 9.16
CA LYS A 151 22.30 7.09 9.62
C LYS A 151 22.41 8.27 8.66
N CYS A 152 22.15 8.06 7.36
CA CYS A 152 22.37 9.08 6.33
C CYS A 152 21.36 9.04 5.18
N ASP A 153 20.30 8.26 5.33
CA ASP A 153 19.18 8.07 4.39
C ASP A 153 19.62 7.74 2.95
N THR A 154 20.79 7.12 2.80
CA THR A 154 21.27 6.67 1.50
C THR A 154 20.60 5.36 1.15
N ILE A 155 19.97 5.32 -0.02
CA ILE A 155 19.51 4.08 -0.64
C ILE A 155 20.72 3.43 -1.33
N TYR A 156 20.99 2.18 -0.99
CA TYR A 156 22.09 1.39 -1.55
C TYR A 156 21.66 -0.07 -1.65
N ASN A 157 22.33 -0.87 -2.48
CA ASN A 157 22.18 -2.32 -2.45
C ASN A 157 23.47 -3.00 -1.97
N GLN A 158 23.42 -4.30 -1.68
CA GLN A 158 24.59 -4.99 -1.14
C GLN A 158 25.77 -5.02 -2.13
N ARG A 159 25.54 -4.95 -3.44
CA ARG A 159 26.64 -4.79 -4.44
C ARG A 159 27.35 -3.44 -4.32
N GLN A 160 26.58 -2.39 -4.08
CA GLN A 160 27.11 -1.03 -3.92
C GLN A 160 27.83 -0.83 -2.58
N GLN A 161 27.56 -1.70 -1.59
CA GLN A 161 28.14 -1.70 -0.24
C GLN A 161 28.21 -0.31 0.41
N HIS A 162 27.32 -0.02 1.36
CA HIS A 162 27.39 1.23 2.12
C HIS A 162 28.29 1.10 3.37
N THR A 163 29.58 1.39 3.20
CA THR A 163 30.55 1.32 4.30
C THR A 163 30.41 2.50 5.27
N GLU A 164 30.96 2.35 6.48
CA GLU A 164 30.99 3.42 7.47
C GLU A 164 31.65 4.71 6.94
N LEU A 165 32.71 4.57 6.13
CA LEU A 165 33.38 5.72 5.52
C LEU A 165 32.47 6.45 4.51
N GLN A 166 31.70 5.72 3.71
CA GLN A 166 30.72 6.34 2.81
C GLN A 166 29.58 7.02 3.59
N CYS A 167 29.14 6.40 4.69
CA CYS A 167 28.14 6.97 5.59
C CYS A 167 28.62 8.29 6.19
N LEU A 168 29.81 8.29 6.80
CA LEU A 168 30.42 9.47 7.43
C LEU A 168 30.66 10.58 6.41
N LYS A 169 31.13 10.24 5.19
CA LYS A 169 31.32 11.23 4.13
C LYS A 169 30.00 11.95 3.80
N LYS A 170 28.88 11.23 3.71
CA LYS A 170 27.58 11.84 3.46
C LYS A 170 27.05 12.61 4.66
N GLN A 171 27.26 12.13 5.88
CA GLN A 171 26.91 12.89 7.09
C GLN A 171 27.66 14.22 7.18
N ILE A 172 28.95 14.25 6.85
CA ILE A 172 29.74 15.48 6.80
C ILE A 172 29.16 16.46 5.77
N VAL A 173 28.77 15.98 4.59
CA VAL A 173 28.12 16.83 3.57
C VAL A 173 26.81 17.40 4.10
N MET A 174 25.94 16.57 4.68
CA MET A 174 24.67 17.03 5.26
C MET A 174 24.87 18.07 6.37
N VAL A 175 25.88 17.88 7.23
CA VAL A 175 26.21 18.84 8.29
C VAL A 175 26.72 20.15 7.70
N LYS A 176 27.58 20.10 6.67
CA LYS A 176 28.07 21.29 5.97
C LYS A 176 26.93 22.09 5.34
N GLU A 177 26.02 21.43 4.63
CA GLU A 177 24.85 22.08 4.03
C GLU A 177 23.96 22.74 5.09
N LYS A 178 23.75 22.06 6.23
CA LYS A 178 23.00 22.63 7.37
C LYS A 178 23.71 23.82 8.00
N LEU A 179 25.04 23.79 8.12
CA LEU A 179 25.83 24.91 8.62
C LEU A 179 25.72 26.10 7.67
N GLU A 180 25.89 25.91 6.36
CA GLU A 180 25.75 26.99 5.38
C GLU A 180 24.34 27.59 5.38
N ALA A 181 23.29 26.77 5.51
CA ALA A 181 21.93 27.25 5.63
C ALA A 181 21.71 28.06 6.92
N SER A 182 22.30 27.60 8.03
CA SER A 182 22.28 28.32 9.31
C SER A 182 23.00 29.67 9.21
N ASP A 183 24.18 29.72 8.58
CA ASP A 183 24.95 30.95 8.39
C ASP A 183 24.19 31.97 7.55
N ARG A 184 23.54 31.53 6.45
CA ARG A 184 22.67 32.41 5.64
C ARG A 184 21.53 33.00 6.45
N THR A 185 20.91 32.18 7.30
CA THR A 185 19.83 32.62 8.19
C THR A 185 20.35 33.63 9.21
N SER A 186 21.51 33.36 9.81
CA SER A 186 22.16 34.24 10.80
C SER A 186 22.53 35.59 10.19
N ASN A 187 23.15 35.60 9.00
CA ASN A 187 23.52 36.83 8.29
C ASN A 187 22.30 37.68 7.93
N THR A 188 21.20 37.03 7.51
CA THR A 188 19.93 37.72 7.22
C THR A 188 19.34 38.33 8.49
N MET A 189 19.42 37.60 9.60
CA MET A 189 18.95 38.07 10.91
C MET A 189 19.77 39.27 11.41
N GLU A 190 21.09 39.25 11.23
CA GLU A 190 21.97 40.36 11.58
C GLU A 190 21.69 41.61 10.73
N TYR A 191 21.47 41.45 9.42
CA TYR A 191 21.08 42.53 8.53
C TYR A 191 19.74 43.17 8.95
N ASN A 192 18.75 42.33 9.27
CA ASN A 192 17.44 42.81 9.74
C ASN A 192 17.55 43.56 11.06
N TYR A 193 18.41 43.10 11.98
CA TYR A 193 18.66 43.77 13.26
C TYR A 193 19.26 45.17 13.06
N LYS A 194 20.31 45.30 12.24
CA LYS A 194 20.92 46.61 11.93
C LYS A 194 19.91 47.59 11.33
N ASN A 195 19.08 47.13 10.40
CA ASN A 195 18.02 47.96 9.83
C ASN A 195 16.99 48.42 10.87
N MET A 196 16.60 47.53 11.80
CA MET A 196 15.71 47.90 12.90
C MET A 196 16.35 48.92 13.85
N GLU A 197 17.63 48.75 14.18
CA GLU A 197 18.37 49.68 15.03
C GLU A 197 18.48 51.08 14.38
N GLU A 198 18.81 51.14 13.09
CA GLU A 198 18.83 52.41 12.35
C GLU A 198 17.46 53.09 12.30
N LYS A 199 16.39 52.30 12.16
CA LYS A 199 15.01 52.82 12.18
C LYS A 199 14.67 53.38 13.57
N TYR A 200 15.02 52.65 14.63
CA TYR A 200 14.82 53.08 16.00
C TYR A 200 15.56 54.39 16.31
N ILE A 201 16.83 54.50 15.92
CA ILE A 201 17.62 55.74 16.10
C ILE A 201 16.99 56.91 15.34
N ARG A 202 16.49 56.67 14.12
CA ARG A 202 15.76 57.69 13.34
C ARG A 202 14.51 58.17 14.05
N GLU A 203 13.72 57.26 14.60
CA GLU A 203 12.51 57.58 15.37
C GLU A 203 12.84 58.38 16.64
N GLN A 204 13.85 57.97 17.42
CA GLN A 204 14.30 58.73 18.59
C GLN A 204 14.70 60.18 18.25
N LYS A 205 15.46 60.38 17.16
CA LYS A 205 15.86 61.73 16.71
C LYS A 205 14.65 62.59 16.31
N ASN A 206 13.64 61.99 15.68
CA ASN A 206 12.43 62.68 15.29
C ASN A 206 11.60 63.10 16.52
N ASP A 207 11.48 62.24 17.52
CA ASP A 207 10.79 62.53 18.79
C ASP A 207 11.50 63.64 19.59
N ASP A 208 12.83 63.63 19.64
CA ASP A 208 13.62 64.68 20.27
C ASP A 208 13.48 66.02 19.54
N TYR A 209 13.44 66.00 18.20
CA TYR A 209 13.15 67.19 17.40
C TYR A 209 11.75 67.74 17.70
N ALA A 210 10.73 66.87 17.77
CA ALA A 210 9.36 67.26 18.11
C ALA A 210 9.28 67.88 19.52
N ARG A 211 9.96 67.30 20.52
CA ARG A 211 10.03 67.84 21.89
C ARG A 211 10.71 69.21 21.96
N ARG A 212 11.85 69.40 21.27
CA ARG A 212 12.52 70.71 21.21
C ARG A 212 11.66 71.79 20.56
N ARG A 213 10.86 71.42 19.55
CA ARG A 213 9.91 72.33 18.91
C ARG A 213 8.78 72.76 19.84
N GLN A 214 8.29 71.87 20.72
CA GLN A 214 7.27 72.19 21.71
C GLN A 214 7.79 73.11 22.84
N LEU A 215 9.03 72.89 23.33
CA LEU A 215 9.66 73.75 24.35
C LEU A 215 9.94 75.18 23.87
N LYS A 216 10.26 75.37 22.57
CA LYS A 216 10.40 76.71 21.97
C LYS A 216 9.06 77.39 21.68
N GLY A 217 7.94 76.70 21.89
CA GLY A 217 6.58 77.19 21.65
C GLY A 217 5.82 77.62 22.91
N GLN A 218 6.44 77.61 24.09
CA GLN A 218 5.84 78.15 25.32
C GLN A 218 6.14 79.65 25.44
N PRO A 219 5.15 80.55 25.35
CA PRO A 219 5.35 81.97 25.58
C PRO A 219 5.60 82.24 27.08
N ASP A 220 6.64 83.02 27.39
CA ASP A 220 6.83 83.66 28.69
C ASP A 220 5.62 84.56 28.99
N TYR A 221 4.76 84.10 29.91
CA TYR A 221 3.66 84.91 30.43
C TYR A 221 4.15 85.73 31.63
N CYS A 222 4.12 87.07 31.45
CA CYS A 222 4.08 88.13 32.47
C CYS A 222 5.39 88.40 33.24
N THR A 223 5.84 89.64 33.44
CA THR A 223 5.09 90.73 34.08
C THR A 223 5.50 92.13 33.62
N TYR A 224 4.50 92.93 33.23
CA TYR A 224 4.54 94.40 33.29
C TYR A 224 4.44 94.85 34.76
N ILE A 225 5.35 95.71 35.20
CA ILE A 225 5.09 96.78 36.18
C ILE A 225 5.42 98.08 35.48
#